data_AF-A0A661L4Z4-F1
#
_entry.id   AF-A0A661L4Z4-F1
#
_cell.length_a   1.000
_cell.length_b   1.000
_cell.length_c   1.000
_cell.angle_alpha   90.00
_cell.angle_beta   90.00
_cell.angle_gamma   90.00
#
_symmetry.space_group_name_H-M   'P 1'
#
loop_
_entity.id
_entity.type
_entity.pdbx_description
1 polymer ?
#
loop_
_entity_poly.entity_id
_entity_poly.type
_entity_poly.pdbx_seq_one_letter_code
_entity_poly.pdbx_strand_id
1 'polypeptide(L)'
;MKITGPHGPHITDGHNRTKAHSGKEGDFKKVMDQVMKNEQMQESSAWATVSSSTKAAEVAAVNPMFTQTPYSPSRVAVNEIERMLGLLDFYGRRLGDQSIHTKDLQPLVEHLEAGVSMLDSLRTKWRLHQGLDSIISDLVATVSSEVERFKRGDYE
;
A
#
# COMPACT_ATOMS: atom_id res chain seq x y z
N MET A 1 -18.20 -50.38 28.87
CA MET A 1 -17.10 -50.72 29.79
C MET A 1 -15.87 -49.92 29.34
N LYS A 2 -15.35 -49.06 30.24
CA LYS A 2 -14.11 -48.26 30.17
C LYS A 2 -13.94 -47.27 29.01
N ILE A 3 -14.32 -46.02 29.31
CA ILE A 3 -13.89 -44.79 28.64
C ILE A 3 -12.73 -44.26 29.48
N THR A 4 -11.51 -44.21 28.94
CA THR A 4 -10.37 -43.52 29.57
C THR A 4 -9.95 -42.37 28.68
N GLY A 5 -10.24 -41.16 29.16
CA GLY A 5 -9.76 -39.89 28.62
C GLY A 5 -8.25 -39.69 28.82
N PRO A 6 -7.71 -38.58 28.32
CA PRO A 6 -6.46 -38.55 27.57
C PRO A 6 -5.23 -38.30 28.45
N HIS A 7 -4.15 -39.03 28.17
CA HIS A 7 -2.81 -38.64 28.58
C HIS A 7 -2.36 -37.45 27.73
N GLY A 8 -2.49 -36.24 28.28
CA GLY A 8 -1.83 -35.05 27.74
C GLY A 8 -0.30 -35.18 27.90
N PRO A 9 0.50 -34.75 26.91
CA PRO A 9 1.94 -34.70 27.08
C PRO A 9 2.34 -33.55 28.02
N HIS A 10 3.03 -33.96 29.07
CA HIS A 10 3.78 -33.22 30.07
C HIS A 10 4.65 -32.10 29.46
N ILE A 11 4.33 -30.84 29.77
CA ILE A 11 5.21 -29.69 29.48
C ILE A 11 6.38 -29.75 30.46
N THR A 12 7.57 -30.07 29.95
CA THR A 12 8.82 -29.91 30.69
C THR A 12 9.25 -28.45 30.61
N ASP A 13 9.27 -27.80 31.78
CA ASP A 13 9.91 -26.51 32.02
C ASP A 13 11.42 -26.63 31.77
N GLY A 14 11.92 -25.90 30.77
CA GLY A 14 13.29 -25.93 30.31
C GLY A 14 13.83 -24.50 30.17
N HIS A 15 14.38 -23.99 31.27
CA HIS A 15 15.13 -22.74 31.31
C HIS A 15 16.27 -22.74 30.28
N ASN A 16 16.22 -21.83 29.30
CA ASN A 16 17.43 -21.37 28.64
C ASN A 16 17.38 -19.87 28.38
N ARG A 17 17.98 -19.12 29.32
CA ARG A 17 18.27 -17.69 29.19
C ARG A 17 19.36 -17.51 28.14
N THR A 18 18.98 -17.14 26.91
CA THR A 18 19.94 -16.59 25.94
C THR A 18 19.85 -15.07 25.92
N LYS A 19 20.85 -14.47 26.58
CA LYS A 19 21.45 -13.13 26.39
C LYS A 19 20.56 -12.02 25.86
N ALA A 20 20.27 -11.09 26.78
CA ALA A 20 20.01 -9.69 26.49
C ALA A 20 21.04 -9.14 25.48
N HIS A 21 20.57 -8.69 24.32
CA HIS A 21 21.31 -7.76 23.49
C HIS A 21 21.29 -6.41 24.21
N SER A 22 22.35 -6.12 24.95
CA SER A 22 22.64 -4.73 25.34
C SER A 22 22.93 -3.98 24.04
N GLY A 23 21.97 -3.19 23.56
CA GLY A 23 22.18 -2.24 22.49
C GLY A 23 23.37 -1.37 22.85
N LYS A 24 24.47 -1.54 22.11
CA LYS A 24 25.70 -0.81 22.38
C LYS A 24 25.46 0.62 21.98
N GLU A 25 25.65 1.53 22.92
CA GLU A 25 25.72 2.98 22.75
C GLU A 25 26.69 3.42 21.62
N GLY A 26 27.55 2.51 21.14
CA GLY A 26 28.41 2.70 19.98
C GLY A 26 27.76 2.51 18.59
N ASP A 27 26.59 1.88 18.48
CA ASP A 27 25.93 1.68 17.18
C ASP A 27 25.33 2.98 16.65
N PHE A 28 24.77 3.80 17.55
CA PHE A 28 24.27 5.12 17.19
C PHE A 28 25.40 6.07 16.76
N LYS A 29 26.53 6.05 17.47
CA LYS A 29 27.71 6.85 17.10
C LYS A 29 28.23 6.49 15.70
N LYS A 30 28.19 5.21 15.35
CA LYS A 30 28.59 4.72 14.03
C LYS A 30 27.65 5.20 12.91
N VAL A 31 26.35 5.29 13.19
CA VAL A 31 25.37 5.85 12.24
C VAL A 31 25.58 7.37 12.08
N MET A 32 25.82 8.10 13.17
CA MET A 32 26.12 9.53 13.11
C MET A 32 27.42 9.84 12.34
N ASP A 33 28.50 9.10 12.60
CA ASP A 33 29.76 9.25 11.87
C ASP A 33 29.59 8.93 10.37
N GLN A 34 28.71 7.97 10.03
CA GLN A 34 28.44 7.60 8.65
C GLN A 34 27.61 8.65 7.91
N VAL A 35 26.66 9.31 8.58
CA VAL A 35 25.88 10.43 8.01
C VAL A 35 26.78 11.64 7.79
N MET A 36 27.59 12.02 8.79
CA MET A 36 28.52 13.16 8.69
C MET A 36 29.56 12.95 7.58
N LYS A 37 30.06 11.72 7.40
CA LYS A 37 31.02 11.39 6.33
C LYS A 37 30.38 11.37 4.95
N ASN A 38 29.09 11.04 4.84
CA ASN A 38 28.35 11.09 3.58
C ASN A 38 27.96 12.51 3.18
N GLU A 39 27.67 13.40 4.15
CA GLU A 39 27.41 14.82 3.88
C GLU A 39 28.67 15.54 3.36
N GLN A 40 29.86 15.16 3.84
CA GLN A 40 31.12 15.76 3.39
C GLN A 40 31.57 15.33 1.98
N MET A 41 30.89 14.35 1.35
CA MET A 41 31.10 13.97 -0.05
C MET A 41 29.98 14.47 -0.99
N GLN A 42 28.99 15.19 -0.48
CA GLN A 42 27.89 15.76 -1.26
C GLN A 42 27.89 17.29 -1.23
N GLU A 43 29.07 17.91 -1.28
CA GLU A 43 29.23 19.34 -1.53
C GLU A 43 30.10 19.57 -2.77
N SER A 44 29.57 19.18 -3.93
CA SER A 44 29.95 19.80 -5.20
C SER A 44 28.71 20.07 -6.05
N SER A 45 27.81 20.88 -5.52
CA SER A 45 27.02 21.78 -6.35
C SER A 45 27.00 23.13 -5.65
N ALA A 46 28.03 23.92 -5.93
CA ALA A 46 28.05 25.32 -5.56
C ALA A 46 26.82 25.99 -6.19
N TRP A 47 25.91 26.42 -5.32
CA TRP A 47 24.81 27.32 -5.62
C TRP A 47 25.47 28.64 -6.00
N ALA A 48 25.69 28.82 -7.30
CA ALA A 48 26.12 30.09 -7.85
C ALA A 48 24.99 31.10 -7.63
N THR A 49 25.23 31.99 -6.66
CA THR A 49 24.71 33.34 -6.49
C THR A 49 23.82 33.81 -7.63
N VAL A 50 22.57 34.11 -7.30
CA VAL A 50 21.65 34.86 -8.15
C VAL A 50 22.23 36.26 -8.34
N SER A 51 23.04 36.45 -9.39
CA SER A 51 23.46 37.76 -9.86
C SER A 51 22.62 38.06 -11.09
N SER A 52 21.62 38.91 -10.93
CA SER A 52 20.80 39.44 -12.01
C SER A 52 21.70 40.17 -13.02
N SER A 53 21.90 39.58 -14.19
CA SER A 53 22.38 40.29 -15.37
C SER A 53 21.64 39.75 -16.58
N THR A 54 20.82 40.60 -17.17
CA THR A 54 20.02 40.36 -18.36
C THR A 54 20.91 40.03 -19.54
N LYS A 55 20.85 38.79 -20.06
CA LYS A 55 21.12 38.48 -21.47
C LYS A 55 20.49 37.14 -21.84
N ALA A 56 19.70 37.19 -22.91
CA ALA A 56 18.94 36.09 -23.47
C ALA A 56 19.84 34.90 -23.84
N ALA A 57 19.47 33.70 -23.37
CA ALA A 57 19.98 32.44 -23.87
C ALA A 57 18.89 31.36 -23.72
N GLU A 58 18.43 30.90 -24.88
CA GLU A 58 17.83 29.61 -25.22
C GLU A 58 17.32 28.72 -24.08
N VAL A 59 16.00 28.55 -24.03
CA VAL A 59 15.32 27.61 -23.14
C VAL A 59 15.63 26.19 -23.61
N ALA A 60 16.67 25.57 -23.04
CA ALA A 60 16.88 24.14 -23.13
C ALA A 60 15.69 23.44 -22.46
N ALA A 61 14.87 22.79 -23.28
CA ALA A 61 13.72 22.01 -22.86
C ALA A 61 14.15 20.98 -21.80
N VAL A 62 13.73 21.21 -20.56
CA VAL A 62 13.86 20.25 -19.48
C VAL A 62 12.83 19.16 -19.78
N ASN A 63 13.26 18.13 -20.51
CA ASN A 63 12.44 16.94 -20.71
C ASN A 63 12.34 16.24 -19.35
N PRO A 64 11.15 16.09 -18.74
CA PRO A 64 11.02 15.31 -17.53
C PRO A 64 11.29 13.85 -17.91
N MET A 65 12.52 13.41 -17.66
CA MET A 65 12.91 12.01 -17.74
C MET A 65 12.12 11.27 -16.67
N PHE A 66 10.96 10.73 -17.06
CA PHE A 66 10.21 9.76 -16.27
C PHE A 66 11.15 8.60 -15.97
N THR A 67 11.70 8.59 -14.76
CA THR A 67 12.43 7.43 -14.27
C THR A 67 11.42 6.30 -14.20
N GLN A 68 11.56 5.33 -15.12
CA GLN A 68 10.78 4.11 -15.10
C GLN A 68 11.15 3.37 -13.82
N THR A 69 10.40 3.61 -12.74
CA THR A 69 10.56 2.86 -11.50
C THR A 69 10.34 1.38 -11.81
N PRO A 70 11.17 0.47 -11.27
CA PRO A 70 11.08 -0.94 -11.60
C PRO A 70 9.68 -1.47 -11.28
N TYR A 71 9.09 -2.14 -12.27
CA TYR A 71 7.79 -2.82 -12.18
C TYR A 71 7.85 -3.87 -11.07
N SER A 72 7.39 -3.51 -9.87
CA SER A 72 7.27 -4.45 -8.76
C SER A 72 5.79 -4.83 -8.61
N PRO A 73 5.46 -6.13 -8.55
CA PRO A 73 4.10 -6.62 -8.32
C PRO A 73 3.42 -5.94 -7.12
N SER A 74 4.16 -5.66 -6.06
CA SER A 74 3.66 -4.95 -4.88
C SER A 74 3.23 -3.51 -5.17
N ARG A 75 3.97 -2.77 -6.01
CA ARG A 75 3.55 -1.40 -6.42
C ARG A 75 2.30 -1.43 -7.27
N VAL A 76 2.19 -2.40 -8.18
CA VAL A 76 0.98 -2.56 -9.00
C VAL A 76 -0.22 -2.89 -8.12
N ALA A 77 -0.06 -3.80 -7.16
CA ALA A 77 -1.10 -4.14 -6.20
C ALA A 77 -1.54 -2.93 -5.36
N VAL A 78 -0.59 -2.15 -4.83
CA VAL A 78 -0.90 -0.93 -4.06
C VAL A 78 -1.66 0.08 -4.90
N ASN A 79 -1.21 0.36 -6.12
CA ASN A 79 -1.91 1.29 -7.01
C ASN A 79 -3.34 0.83 -7.32
N GLU A 80 -3.57 -0.47 -7.50
CA GLU A 80 -4.91 -0.99 -7.76
C GLU A 80 -5.80 -0.90 -6.50
N ILE A 81 -5.26 -1.15 -5.31
CA ILE A 81 -5.96 -0.95 -4.03
C ILE A 81 -6.38 0.51 -3.90
N GLU A 82 -5.47 1.46 -4.11
CA GLU A 82 -5.77 2.90 -4.04
C GLU A 82 -6.85 3.31 -5.03
N ARG A 83 -6.75 2.83 -6.28
CA ARG A 83 -7.77 3.07 -7.31
C ARG A 83 -9.14 2.56 -6.87
N MET A 84 -9.19 1.37 -6.31
CA MET A 84 -10.43 0.74 -5.87
C MET A 84 -11.04 1.43 -4.66
N LEU A 85 -10.22 1.87 -3.70
CA LEU A 85 -10.67 2.67 -2.55
C LEU A 85 -11.23 4.03 -3.00
N GLY A 86 -10.58 4.69 -3.97
CA GLY A 86 -11.09 5.93 -4.55
C GLY A 86 -12.43 5.73 -5.25
N LEU A 87 -12.62 4.59 -5.94
CA LEU A 87 -13.89 4.25 -6.56
C LEU A 87 -15.00 4.02 -5.52
N LEU A 88 -14.68 3.36 -4.41
CA LEU A 88 -15.61 3.10 -3.32
C LEU A 88 -16.01 4.40 -2.59
N ASP A 89 -15.07 5.32 -2.37
CA ASP A 89 -15.36 6.65 -1.81
C ASP A 89 -16.27 7.46 -2.75
N PHE A 90 -15.99 7.45 -4.05
CA PHE A 90 -16.85 8.12 -5.03
C PHE A 90 -18.26 7.51 -5.07
N TYR A 91 -18.36 6.18 -5.01
CA TYR A 91 -19.64 5.47 -4.91
C TYR A 91 -20.41 5.86 -3.64
N GLY A 92 -19.77 5.82 -2.47
CA GLY A 92 -20.42 6.20 -1.21
C GLY A 92 -20.93 7.65 -1.21
N ARG A 93 -20.17 8.59 -1.78
CA ARG A 93 -20.61 9.99 -1.92
C ARG A 93 -21.82 10.13 -2.84
N ARG A 94 -21.84 9.41 -3.96
CA ARG A 94 -22.95 9.42 -4.90
C ARG A 94 -24.20 8.76 -4.31
N LEU A 95 -24.02 7.70 -3.52
CA LEU A 95 -25.12 7.02 -2.83
C LEU A 95 -25.78 7.91 -1.76
N GLY A 96 -24.99 8.78 -1.10
CA GLY A 96 -25.51 9.76 -0.15
C GLY A 96 -26.19 10.99 -0.79
N ASP A 97 -26.10 11.15 -2.11
CA ASP A 97 -26.67 12.28 -2.84
C ASP A 97 -28.11 11.98 -3.28
N GLN A 98 -29.08 12.60 -2.58
CA GLN A 98 -30.51 12.42 -2.84
C GLN A 98 -30.98 12.97 -4.20
N SER A 99 -30.13 13.69 -4.93
CA SER A 99 -30.45 14.20 -6.26
C SER A 99 -30.24 13.18 -7.38
N ILE A 100 -29.63 12.04 -7.06
CA ILE A 100 -29.21 11.01 -8.03
C ILE A 100 -30.12 9.80 -7.88
N HIS A 101 -30.60 9.26 -9.01
CA HIS A 101 -31.29 7.98 -8.97
C HIS A 101 -30.29 6.84 -8.79
N THR A 102 -30.65 5.88 -7.95
CA THR A 102 -30.00 4.58 -7.79
C THR A 102 -29.63 3.92 -9.13
N LYS A 103 -30.49 4.03 -10.15
CA LYS A 103 -30.21 3.48 -11.49
C LYS A 103 -29.01 4.13 -12.18
N ASP A 104 -28.72 5.39 -11.89
CA ASP A 104 -27.58 6.12 -12.44
C ASP A 104 -26.25 5.67 -11.81
N LEU A 105 -26.29 4.93 -10.70
CA LEU A 105 -25.13 4.31 -10.06
C LEU A 105 -24.75 2.96 -10.67
N GLN A 106 -25.60 2.37 -11.52
CA GLN A 106 -25.35 1.08 -12.16
C GLN A 106 -23.97 0.99 -12.86
N PRO A 107 -23.54 1.98 -13.67
CA PRO A 107 -22.21 1.94 -14.29
C PRO A 107 -21.06 1.96 -13.28
N LEU A 108 -21.27 2.62 -12.14
CA LEU A 108 -20.27 2.70 -11.08
C LEU A 108 -20.14 1.36 -10.34
N VAL A 109 -21.25 0.67 -10.16
CA VAL A 109 -21.28 -0.70 -9.59
C VAL A 109 -20.57 -1.68 -10.52
N GLU A 110 -20.78 -1.59 -11.82
CA GLU A 110 -20.05 -2.40 -12.81
C GLU A 110 -18.54 -2.16 -12.76
N HIS A 111 -18.11 -0.90 -12.55
CA HIS A 111 -16.70 -0.59 -12.35
C HIS A 111 -16.13 -1.19 -11.06
N LEU A 112 -16.93 -1.26 -9.99
CA LEU A 112 -16.54 -1.90 -8.73
C LEU A 112 -16.35 -3.41 -8.94
N GLU A 113 -17.24 -4.07 -9.66
CA GLU A 113 -17.13 -5.50 -10.01
C GLU A 113 -15.89 -5.81 -10.86
N ALA A 114 -15.61 -4.96 -11.84
CA ALA A 114 -14.40 -5.07 -12.65
C ALA A 114 -13.13 -4.89 -11.79
N GLY A 115 -13.15 -3.95 -10.84
CA GLY A 115 -12.06 -3.74 -9.89
C GLY A 115 -11.82 -4.95 -8.99
N VAL A 116 -12.88 -5.58 -8.48
CA VAL A 116 -12.80 -6.85 -7.73
C VAL A 116 -12.14 -7.96 -8.54
N SER A 117 -12.57 -8.13 -9.80
CA SER A 117 -12.01 -9.15 -10.70
C SER A 117 -10.52 -8.91 -10.97
N MET A 118 -10.11 -7.64 -11.12
CA MET A 118 -8.71 -7.26 -11.29
C MET A 118 -7.89 -7.55 -10.03
N LEU A 119 -8.39 -7.19 -8.86
CA LEU A 119 -7.75 -7.45 -7.57
C LEU A 119 -7.56 -8.95 -7.31
N ASP A 120 -8.55 -9.79 -7.63
CA ASP A 120 -8.43 -11.24 -7.47
C ASP A 120 -7.45 -11.86 -8.48
N SER A 121 -7.42 -11.32 -9.70
CA SER A 121 -6.42 -11.67 -10.71
C SER A 121 -5.00 -11.34 -10.26
N LEU A 122 -4.80 -10.23 -9.54
CA LEU A 122 -3.50 -9.84 -8.99
C LEU A 122 -3.01 -10.82 -7.91
N ARG A 123 -3.92 -11.28 -7.04
CA ARG A 123 -3.62 -12.26 -5.98
C ARG A 123 -3.28 -13.63 -6.54
N THR A 124 -3.99 -14.06 -7.59
CA THR A 124 -3.75 -15.37 -8.22
C THR A 124 -2.49 -15.38 -9.08
N LYS A 125 -2.19 -14.27 -9.76
CA LYS A 125 -1.03 -14.14 -10.66
C LYS A 125 0.29 -13.94 -9.91
N TRP A 126 0.27 -13.23 -8.77
CA TRP A 126 1.49 -12.89 -8.04
C TRP A 126 1.43 -13.36 -6.59
N ARG A 127 2.54 -13.92 -6.11
CA ARG A 127 2.75 -14.14 -4.67
C ARG A 127 3.05 -12.80 -4.00
N LEU A 128 2.00 -12.15 -3.51
CA LEU A 128 2.08 -10.91 -2.75
C LEU A 128 2.53 -11.18 -1.30
N HIS A 129 3.03 -10.15 -0.65
CA HIS A 129 3.27 -10.18 0.80
C HIS A 129 1.94 -10.38 1.54
N GLN A 130 1.95 -11.16 2.63
CA GLN A 130 0.74 -11.53 3.39
C GLN A 130 -0.11 -10.32 3.78
N GLY A 131 0.51 -9.21 4.19
CA GLY A 131 -0.21 -7.99 4.54
C GLY A 131 -0.98 -7.38 3.37
N LEU A 132 -0.41 -7.36 2.16
CA LEU A 132 -1.11 -6.87 0.97
C LEU A 132 -2.21 -7.83 0.53
N ASP A 133 -1.96 -9.14 0.59
CA ASP A 133 -2.98 -10.15 0.27
C ASP A 133 -4.21 -10.03 1.17
N SER A 134 -3.99 -9.83 2.48
CA SER A 134 -5.07 -9.61 3.46
C SER A 134 -5.89 -8.37 3.11
N ILE A 135 -5.23 -7.24 2.82
CA ILE A 135 -5.92 -5.99 2.45
C ILE A 135 -6.76 -6.18 1.19
N ILE A 136 -6.21 -6.85 0.17
CA ILE A 136 -6.96 -7.12 -1.06
C ILE A 136 -8.15 -8.04 -0.78
N SER A 137 -7.96 -9.08 0.03
CA SER A 137 -9.04 -10.00 0.41
C SER A 137 -10.18 -9.27 1.12
N ASP A 138 -9.87 -8.40 2.09
CA ASP A 138 -10.86 -7.63 2.84
C ASP A 138 -11.60 -6.64 1.92
N LEU A 139 -10.86 -6.00 1.01
CA LEU A 139 -11.43 -5.07 0.04
C LEU A 139 -12.37 -5.77 -0.95
N VAL A 140 -11.97 -6.93 -1.47
CA VAL A 140 -12.81 -7.77 -2.34
C VAL A 140 -14.08 -8.17 -1.61
N ALA A 141 -13.98 -8.69 -0.39
CA ALA A 141 -15.15 -9.10 0.39
C ALA A 141 -16.10 -7.92 0.66
N THR A 142 -15.56 -6.76 1.02
CA THR A 142 -16.32 -5.54 1.31
C THR A 142 -17.07 -5.08 0.06
N VAL A 143 -16.37 -4.94 -1.06
CA VAL A 143 -16.97 -4.45 -2.31
C VAL A 143 -18.01 -5.44 -2.83
N SER A 144 -17.72 -6.74 -2.84
CA SER A 144 -18.70 -7.74 -3.27
C SER A 144 -19.97 -7.68 -2.42
N SER A 145 -19.85 -7.50 -1.11
CA SER A 145 -21.02 -7.35 -0.23
C SER A 145 -21.85 -6.11 -0.56
N GLU A 146 -21.19 -5.01 -0.96
CA GLU A 146 -21.81 -3.75 -1.30
C GLU A 146 -22.52 -3.81 -2.66
N VAL A 147 -21.88 -4.42 -3.66
CA VAL A 147 -22.48 -4.70 -4.96
C VAL A 147 -23.74 -5.54 -4.82
N GLU A 148 -23.71 -6.56 -3.95
CA GLU A 148 -24.88 -7.39 -3.67
C GLU A 148 -25.99 -6.62 -2.97
N ARG A 149 -25.67 -5.71 -2.05
CA ARG A 149 -26.66 -4.80 -1.43
C ARG A 149 -27.34 -3.93 -2.48
N PHE A 150 -26.55 -3.36 -3.38
CA PHE A 150 -27.07 -2.54 -4.47
C PHE A 150 -28.01 -3.35 -5.39
N LYS A 151 -27.59 -4.54 -5.82
CA LYS A 151 -28.39 -5.42 -6.70
C LYS A 151 -29.71 -5.88 -6.07
N ARG A 152 -29.75 -6.04 -4.74
CA ARG A 152 -31.00 -6.34 -4.02
C ARG A 152 -31.97 -5.16 -3.95
N GLY A 153 -31.51 -3.95 -4.26
CA GLY A 153 -32.31 -2.73 -4.12
C GLY A 153 -32.39 -2.24 -2.68
N ASP A 154 -31.40 -2.56 -1.83
CA ASP A 154 -31.38 -2.11 -0.43
C ASP A 154 -31.28 -0.56 -0.29
N TYR A 155 -31.08 0.15 -1.40
CA TYR A 155 -30.92 1.60 -1.50
C TYR A 155 -32.06 2.31 -2.26
N GLU A 156 -33.10 1.58 -2.70
CA GLU A 156 -34.31 2.17 -3.32
C GLU A 156 -35.40 2.52 -2.29
#